data_AF-A0A7Z9M5E5-F1
#
_entry.id   AF-A0A7Z9M5E5-F1
#
_cell.length_a   1.000
_cell.length_b   1.000
_cell.length_c   1.000
_cell.angle_alpha   90.00
_cell.angle_beta   90.00
_cell.angle_gamma   90.00
#
_symmetry.space_group_name_H-M   'P 1'
#
loop_
_entity.id
_entity.type
_entity.pdbx_description
1 polymer ?
#
loop_
_entity_poly.entity_id
_entity_poly.type
_entity_poly.pdbx_seq_one_letter_code
_entity_poly.pdbx_strand_id
1 'polypeptide(L)'
;MFNLKKTNLILLAIVTIFSGMNCRGPVIPTEEDLADYGWVIYEEGNYEEAREWFRDALDKDPSYADGYNGLGWCFGKMRQADSAIYYFSIADTLAYDPFETPDLPLDVYAGFTFGYNGLGLDTLVREYAGYFFGNQNLAEEEPWIFSHDSKINYMDVRLVQALAEFTMGYFQLAIESVEQIYRDMDIPKNLQMDINTVVGRAELAAELEYLQNILKNQ
;
A
#
# COMPACT_ATOMS: atom_id res chain seq x y z
N MET A 1 6.96 -0.18 -69.71
CA MET A 1 6.27 1.10 -69.44
C MET A 1 5.37 0.89 -68.22
N PHE A 2 5.90 1.15 -67.02
CA PHE A 2 5.17 0.93 -65.76
C PHE A 2 4.00 1.92 -65.66
N ASN A 3 2.81 1.41 -65.36
CA ASN A 3 1.55 2.14 -65.46
C ASN A 3 1.37 3.06 -64.24
N LEU A 4 2.02 4.24 -64.26
CA LEU A 4 2.05 5.24 -63.16
C LEU A 4 0.67 5.57 -62.58
N LYS A 5 -0.41 5.44 -63.37
CA LYS A 5 -1.78 5.70 -62.94
C LYS A 5 -2.31 4.67 -61.93
N LYS A 6 -1.90 3.39 -62.00
CA LYS A 6 -2.33 2.35 -61.05
C LYS A 6 -1.63 2.48 -59.70
N THR A 7 -0.33 2.81 -59.71
CA THR A 7 0.46 2.99 -58.48
C THR A 7 -0.03 4.20 -57.68
N ASN A 8 -0.38 5.30 -58.35
CA ASN A 8 -0.95 6.47 -57.69
C ASN A 8 -2.37 6.23 -57.12
N LEU A 9 -3.17 5.38 -57.76
CA LEU A 9 -4.50 5.02 -57.25
C LEU A 9 -4.42 4.13 -56.00
N ILE A 10 -3.44 3.22 -55.96
CA ILE A 10 -3.18 2.36 -54.81
C ILE A 10 -2.63 3.18 -53.63
N LEU A 11 -1.71 4.13 -53.88
CA LEU A 11 -1.21 5.03 -52.85
C LEU A 11 -2.33 5.92 -52.26
N LEU A 12 -3.21 6.47 -53.12
CA LEU A 12 -4.32 7.30 -52.69
C LEU A 12 -5.33 6.50 -51.83
N ALA A 13 -5.59 5.24 -52.19
CA ALA A 13 -6.45 4.34 -51.43
C ALA A 13 -5.85 4.00 -50.04
N ILE A 14 -4.54 3.76 -49.95
CA ILE A 14 -3.85 3.48 -48.68
C ILE A 14 -3.90 4.73 -47.77
N VAL A 15 -3.68 5.93 -48.31
CA VAL A 15 -3.75 7.18 -47.53
C VAL A 15 -5.18 7.45 -47.00
N THR A 16 -6.22 7.13 -47.77
CA THR A 16 -7.60 7.25 -47.30
C THR A 16 -7.98 6.21 -46.24
N ILE A 17 -7.40 5.00 -46.28
CA ILE A 17 -7.60 3.97 -45.26
C ILE A 17 -6.95 4.37 -43.93
N PHE A 18 -5.75 4.95 -43.95
CA PHE A 18 -5.09 5.48 -42.74
C PHE A 18 -5.81 6.71 -42.17
N SER A 19 -6.46 7.51 -43.01
CA SER A 19 -7.23 8.68 -42.57
C SER A 19 -8.62 8.33 -42.01
N GLY A 20 -9.15 7.15 -42.35
CA GLY A 20 -10.47 6.66 -41.91
C GLY A 20 -10.45 5.90 -40.57
N MET A 21 -9.27 5.58 -40.03
CA MET A 21 -9.12 4.85 -38.76
C MET A 21 -8.94 5.75 -37.53
N ASN A 22 -8.95 7.08 -37.69
CA ASN A 22 -8.85 8.03 -36.57
C ASN A 22 -10.18 8.31 -35.85
N CYS A 23 -11.20 7.48 -36.03
CA CYS A 23 -12.42 7.53 -35.22
C CYS A 23 -12.30 6.60 -34.00
N ARG A 24 -11.33 6.84 -33.11
CA ARG A 24 -11.53 6.47 -31.70
C ARG A 24 -12.37 7.59 -31.10
N GLY A 25 -13.56 7.26 -30.58
CA GLY A 25 -14.36 8.22 -29.81
C GLY A 25 -13.55 8.78 -28.64
N PRO A 26 -13.98 9.88 -28.01
CA PRO A 26 -13.31 10.37 -26.81
C PRO A 26 -13.25 9.23 -25.79
N VAL A 27 -12.04 8.90 -25.32
CA VAL A 27 -11.87 7.99 -24.18
C VAL A 27 -12.48 8.71 -22.98
N ILE A 28 -13.53 8.14 -22.41
CA ILE A 28 -14.14 8.62 -21.18
C ILE A 28 -13.48 7.78 -20.09
N PRO A 29 -12.67 8.38 -19.20
CA PRO A 29 -11.98 7.62 -18.17
C PRO A 29 -13.01 6.99 -17.21
N THR A 30 -12.76 5.74 -16.86
CA THR A 30 -13.46 5.02 -15.78
C THR A 30 -12.93 5.46 -14.41
N GLU A 31 -13.58 5.03 -13.34
CA GLU A 31 -13.08 5.11 -11.98
C GLU A 31 -11.69 4.46 -11.82
N GLU A 32 -11.48 3.30 -12.44
CA GLU A 32 -10.19 2.59 -12.49
C GLU A 32 -9.12 3.44 -13.18
N ASP A 33 -9.39 3.98 -14.38
CA ASP A 33 -8.44 4.84 -15.10
C ASP A 33 -8.02 6.06 -14.26
N LEU A 34 -8.94 6.62 -13.47
CA LEU A 34 -8.70 7.78 -12.61
C LEU A 34 -7.92 7.41 -11.35
N ALA A 35 -8.23 6.27 -10.74
CA ALA A 35 -7.51 5.76 -9.58
C ALA A 35 -6.08 5.33 -9.93
N ASP A 36 -5.88 4.63 -11.04
CA ASP A 36 -4.56 4.28 -11.58
C ASP A 36 -3.70 5.53 -11.78
N TYR A 37 -4.29 6.59 -12.34
CA TYR A 37 -3.58 7.86 -12.46
C TYR A 37 -3.29 8.50 -11.09
N GLY A 38 -4.24 8.40 -10.14
CA GLY A 38 -4.01 8.80 -8.75
C GLY A 38 -2.82 8.10 -8.10
N TRP A 39 -2.66 6.79 -8.34
CA TRP A 39 -1.51 6.02 -7.87
C TRP A 39 -0.20 6.46 -8.52
N VAL A 40 -0.19 6.75 -9.82
CA VAL A 40 0.98 7.34 -10.49
C VAL A 40 1.40 8.65 -9.83
N ILE A 41 0.45 9.54 -9.56
CA ILE A 41 0.73 10.82 -8.88
C ILE A 41 1.15 10.61 -7.42
N TYR A 42 0.64 9.58 -6.74
CA TYR A 42 1.06 9.20 -5.39
C TYR A 42 2.52 8.75 -5.37
N GLU A 43 2.94 7.93 -6.33
CA GLU A 43 4.32 7.44 -6.49
C GLU A 43 5.30 8.58 -6.80
N GLU A 44 4.85 9.63 -7.49
CA GLU A 44 5.61 10.87 -7.68
C GLU A 44 5.76 11.70 -6.39
N GLY A 45 5.06 11.31 -5.31
CA GLY A 45 5.08 11.97 -4.00
C GLY A 45 4.15 13.18 -3.90
N ASN A 46 3.30 13.42 -4.90
CA ASN A 46 2.34 14.52 -4.90
C ASN A 46 0.98 14.07 -4.32
N TYR A 47 0.96 13.81 -3.02
CA TYR A 47 -0.19 13.24 -2.32
C TYR A 47 -1.45 14.11 -2.34
N GLU A 48 -1.30 15.43 -2.46
CA GLU A 48 -2.44 16.35 -2.53
C GLU A 48 -3.15 16.25 -3.88
N GLU A 49 -2.39 16.16 -4.98
CA GLU A 49 -2.96 15.97 -6.32
C GLU A 49 -3.50 14.55 -6.51
N ALA A 50 -2.78 13.52 -6.04
CA ALA A 50 -3.26 12.14 -6.05
C ALA A 50 -4.62 12.00 -5.36
N ARG A 51 -4.80 12.68 -4.22
CA ARG A 51 -6.08 12.71 -3.51
C ARG A 51 -7.21 13.23 -4.39
N GLU A 52 -6.99 14.26 -5.20
CA GLU A 52 -8.03 14.79 -6.09
C GLU A 52 -8.38 13.79 -7.21
N TRP A 53 -7.40 13.04 -7.74
CA TRP A 53 -7.67 11.98 -8.72
C TRP A 53 -8.48 10.82 -8.14
N PHE A 54 -8.17 10.38 -6.91
CA PHE A 54 -9.00 9.39 -6.23
C PHE A 54 -10.41 9.91 -5.95
N ARG A 55 -10.58 11.22 -5.66
CA ARG A 55 -11.92 11.82 -5.54
C ARG A 55 -12.66 11.82 -6.86
N ASP A 56 -12.00 12.15 -7.96
CA ASP A 56 -12.61 12.09 -9.29
C ASP A 56 -13.03 10.64 -9.66
N ALA A 57 -12.25 9.63 -9.26
CA ALA A 57 -12.63 8.22 -9.38
C ALA A 57 -13.92 7.91 -8.60
N LEU A 58 -14.02 8.39 -7.36
CA LEU A 58 -15.20 8.20 -6.52
C LEU A 58 -16.42 9.00 -6.99
N ASP A 59 -16.22 10.11 -7.71
CA ASP A 59 -17.30 10.84 -8.38
C ASP A 59 -17.88 10.03 -9.56
N LYS A 60 -17.10 9.12 -10.15
CA LYS A 60 -17.57 8.16 -11.17
C LYS A 60 -18.30 6.98 -10.56
N ASP A 61 -17.66 6.34 -9.58
CA ASP A 61 -18.25 5.24 -8.81
C ASP A 61 -17.97 5.41 -7.31
N PRO A 62 -18.97 5.84 -6.53
CA PRO A 62 -18.85 5.98 -5.08
C PRO A 62 -18.66 4.66 -4.33
N SER A 63 -18.76 3.50 -5.01
CA SER A 63 -18.53 2.17 -4.45
C SER A 63 -17.17 1.57 -4.80
N TYR A 64 -16.32 2.31 -5.53
CA TYR A 64 -15.00 1.85 -5.92
C TYR A 64 -14.04 1.84 -4.72
N ALA A 65 -13.80 0.66 -4.17
CA ALA A 65 -13.07 0.48 -2.91
C ALA A 65 -11.63 1.03 -2.97
N ASP A 66 -10.94 0.86 -4.09
CA ASP A 66 -9.55 1.30 -4.23
C ASP A 66 -9.41 2.83 -4.26
N GLY A 67 -10.42 3.56 -4.75
CA GLY A 67 -10.47 5.01 -4.61
C GLY A 67 -10.37 5.44 -3.15
N TYR A 68 -11.06 4.76 -2.23
CA TYR A 68 -10.96 5.04 -0.80
C TYR A 68 -9.64 4.55 -0.18
N ASN A 69 -9.08 3.43 -0.65
CA ASN A 69 -7.74 2.98 -0.27
C ASN A 69 -6.69 4.04 -0.61
N GLY A 70 -6.69 4.53 -1.85
CA GLY A 70 -5.82 5.61 -2.32
C GLY A 70 -5.93 6.89 -1.50
N LEU A 71 -7.16 7.31 -1.14
CA LEU A 71 -7.37 8.42 -0.21
C LEU A 71 -6.72 8.15 1.15
N GLY A 72 -6.93 6.97 1.73
CA GLY A 72 -6.35 6.55 3.01
C GLY A 72 -4.82 6.69 3.01
N TRP A 73 -4.15 6.17 1.99
CA TRP A 73 -2.70 6.28 1.82
C TRP A 73 -2.22 7.71 1.62
N CYS A 74 -2.92 8.51 0.80
CA CYS A 74 -2.61 9.93 0.63
C CYS A 74 -2.64 10.67 1.97
N PHE A 75 -3.71 10.52 2.75
CA PHE A 75 -3.81 11.16 4.07
C PHE A 75 -2.76 10.66 5.06
N GLY A 76 -2.42 9.37 5.01
CA GLY A 76 -1.32 8.79 5.79
C GLY A 76 0.02 9.47 5.50
N LYS A 77 0.37 9.63 4.23
CA LYS A 77 1.59 10.33 3.80
C LYS A 77 1.58 11.82 4.16
N MET A 78 0.41 12.44 4.20
CA MET A 78 0.20 13.80 4.70
C MET A 78 0.15 13.92 6.23
N ARG A 79 0.39 12.82 6.98
CA ARG A 79 0.37 12.76 8.45
C ARG A 79 -0.99 13.10 9.06
N GLN A 80 -2.07 12.84 8.35
CA GLN A 80 -3.46 13.02 8.79
C GLN A 80 -4.05 11.65 9.12
N ALA A 81 -3.61 11.07 10.24
CA ALA A 81 -3.90 9.69 10.61
C ALA A 81 -5.40 9.41 10.82
N ASP A 82 -6.14 10.37 11.38
CA ASP A 82 -7.58 10.31 11.57
C ASP A 82 -8.34 10.18 10.24
N SER A 83 -7.95 11.00 9.26
CA SER A 83 -8.52 10.97 7.90
C SER A 83 -8.13 9.69 7.17
N ALA A 84 -6.89 9.23 7.32
CA ALA A 84 -6.43 7.98 6.73
C ALA A 84 -7.30 6.79 7.19
N ILE A 85 -7.48 6.64 8.51
CA ILE A 85 -8.31 5.61 9.11
C ILE A 85 -9.77 5.71 8.62
N TYR A 86 -10.31 6.93 8.53
CA TYR A 86 -11.67 7.14 8.04
C TYR A 86 -11.85 6.55 6.62
N TYR A 87 -10.94 6.84 5.70
CA TYR A 87 -11.06 6.34 4.33
C TYR A 87 -10.78 4.84 4.20
N PHE A 88 -9.81 4.31 4.94
CA PHE A 88 -9.60 2.87 5.03
C PHE A 88 -10.84 2.14 5.57
N SER A 89 -11.56 2.73 6.54
CA SER A 89 -12.81 2.17 7.07
C SER A 89 -13.95 2.12 6.07
N ILE A 90 -13.95 3.01 5.07
CA ILE A 90 -14.91 2.92 3.98
C ILE A 90 -14.50 1.82 3.01
N ALA A 91 -13.22 1.80 2.60
CA ALA A 91 -12.68 0.78 1.68
C ALA A 91 -12.96 -0.65 2.19
N ASP A 92 -12.71 -0.91 3.48
CA ASP A 92 -12.90 -2.21 4.16
C ASP A 92 -14.37 -2.70 4.14
N THR A 93 -15.33 -1.80 3.90
CA THR A 93 -16.77 -2.15 3.86
C THR A 93 -17.32 -2.38 2.46
N LEU A 94 -16.54 -2.06 1.43
CA LEU A 94 -16.97 -2.12 0.03
C LEU A 94 -16.53 -3.44 -0.60
N ALA A 95 -17.28 -3.86 -1.63
CA ALA A 95 -16.86 -4.97 -2.47
C ALA A 95 -15.72 -4.51 -3.39
N TYR A 96 -14.82 -5.43 -3.72
CA TYR A 96 -13.73 -5.21 -4.67
C TYR A 96 -13.54 -6.44 -5.55
N ASP A 97 -12.95 -6.25 -6.73
CA ASP A 97 -12.54 -7.37 -7.57
C ASP A 97 -11.09 -7.77 -7.22
N PRO A 98 -10.85 -8.98 -6.67
CA PRO A 98 -9.51 -9.44 -6.33
C PRO A 98 -8.62 -9.69 -7.57
N PHE A 99 -9.17 -9.70 -8.78
CA PHE A 99 -8.37 -9.74 -10.00
C PHE A 99 -7.86 -8.36 -10.42
N GLU A 100 -8.57 -7.30 -10.04
CA GLU A 100 -8.16 -5.90 -10.30
C GLU A 100 -7.25 -5.39 -9.18
N THR A 101 -7.65 -5.60 -7.92
CA THR A 101 -6.94 -5.08 -6.74
C THR A 101 -6.67 -6.20 -5.73
N PRO A 102 -5.77 -7.16 -6.06
CA PRO A 102 -5.53 -8.35 -5.25
C PRO A 102 -5.05 -8.03 -3.82
N ASP A 103 -4.24 -6.98 -3.67
CA ASP A 103 -3.62 -6.59 -2.40
C ASP A 103 -4.50 -5.68 -1.54
N LEU A 104 -5.68 -5.27 -2.01
CA LEU A 104 -6.53 -4.27 -1.35
C LEU A 104 -6.73 -4.54 0.16
N PRO A 105 -7.05 -5.76 0.63
CA PRO A 105 -7.22 -5.99 2.06
C PRO A 105 -5.92 -5.80 2.84
N LEU A 106 -4.78 -6.24 2.30
CA LEU A 106 -3.48 -6.11 2.96
C LEU A 106 -3.05 -4.65 3.01
N ASP A 107 -3.26 -3.89 1.93
CA ASP A 107 -3.02 -2.46 1.89
C ASP A 107 -3.83 -1.72 2.94
N VAL A 108 -5.13 -2.02 3.04
CA VAL A 108 -6.04 -1.43 4.01
C VAL A 108 -5.63 -1.79 5.45
N TYR A 109 -5.30 -3.05 5.74
CA TYR A 109 -4.89 -3.46 7.10
C TYR A 109 -3.51 -2.91 7.50
N ALA A 110 -2.56 -2.81 6.57
CA ALA A 110 -1.30 -2.10 6.81
C ALA A 110 -1.56 -0.61 7.08
N GLY A 111 -2.41 0.03 6.26
CA GLY A 111 -2.86 1.39 6.42
C GLY A 111 -3.48 1.68 7.79
N PHE A 112 -4.38 0.83 8.27
CA PHE A 112 -4.93 0.90 9.62
C PHE A 112 -3.85 0.76 10.69
N THR A 113 -2.95 -0.21 10.54
CA THR A 113 -1.87 -0.44 11.51
C THR A 113 -1.01 0.82 11.67
N PHE A 114 -0.63 1.46 10.56
CA PHE A 114 0.14 2.71 10.57
C PHE A 114 -0.67 3.91 11.08
N GLY A 115 -1.93 4.03 10.67
CA GLY A 115 -2.84 5.09 11.10
C GLY A 115 -3.06 5.07 12.61
N TYR A 116 -3.42 3.90 13.17
CA TYR A 116 -3.65 3.75 14.61
C TYR A 116 -2.37 3.96 15.43
N ASN A 117 -1.21 3.57 14.90
CA ASN A 117 0.07 3.89 15.50
C ASN A 117 0.32 5.41 15.55
N GLY A 118 -0.03 6.13 14.48
CA GLY A 118 0.03 7.60 14.45
C GLY A 118 -0.87 8.28 15.50
N LEU A 119 -1.93 7.60 15.96
CA LEU A 119 -2.82 8.06 17.03
C LEU A 119 -2.48 7.50 18.42
N GLY A 120 -1.48 6.62 18.55
CA GLY A 120 -1.14 5.95 19.80
C GLY A 120 -2.21 4.99 20.32
N LEU A 121 -2.99 4.38 19.41
CA LEU A 121 -4.07 3.44 19.73
C LEU A 121 -3.57 1.99 19.65
N ASP A 122 -2.69 1.62 20.59
CA ASP A 122 -1.90 0.37 20.54
C ASP A 122 -2.75 -0.93 20.48
N THR A 123 -3.93 -0.95 21.10
CA THR A 123 -4.85 -2.09 21.00
C THR A 123 -5.29 -2.32 19.55
N LEU A 124 -5.63 -1.25 18.84
CA LEU A 124 -6.07 -1.30 17.44
C LEU A 124 -4.90 -1.59 16.51
N VAL A 125 -3.69 -1.09 16.81
CA VAL A 125 -2.47 -1.47 16.10
C VAL A 125 -2.30 -3.00 16.09
N ARG A 126 -2.39 -3.64 17.25
CA ARG A 126 -2.24 -5.11 17.35
C ARG A 126 -3.37 -5.86 16.66
N GLU A 127 -4.59 -5.36 16.76
CA GLU A 127 -5.76 -5.96 16.10
C GLU A 127 -5.61 -5.99 14.59
N TYR A 128 -5.31 -4.84 13.98
CA TYR A 128 -5.17 -4.74 12.52
C TYR A 128 -3.88 -5.34 11.98
N ALA A 129 -2.78 -5.32 12.74
CA ALA A 129 -1.60 -6.12 12.39
C ALA A 129 -1.93 -7.63 12.40
N GLY A 130 -2.76 -8.07 13.36
CA GLY A 130 -3.28 -9.44 13.39
C GLY A 130 -4.11 -9.80 12.16
N TYR A 131 -5.00 -8.91 11.72
CA TYR A 131 -5.74 -9.08 10.47
C TYR A 131 -4.81 -9.10 9.25
N PHE A 132 -3.84 -8.20 9.18
CA PHE A 132 -2.85 -8.16 8.11
C PHE A 132 -2.12 -9.50 7.97
N PHE A 133 -1.46 -9.98 9.03
CA PHE A 133 -0.70 -11.23 8.98
C PHE A 133 -1.58 -12.48 8.86
N GLY A 134 -2.83 -12.42 9.34
CA GLY A 134 -3.80 -13.50 9.20
C GLY A 134 -4.34 -13.67 7.77
N ASN A 135 -4.25 -12.63 6.93
CA ASN A 135 -4.70 -12.65 5.54
C ASN A 135 -3.57 -12.82 4.52
N GLN A 136 -2.30 -12.92 4.94
CA GLN A 136 -1.20 -13.22 4.02
C GLN A 136 -1.19 -14.69 3.60
N ASN A 137 -1.09 -14.96 2.30
CA ASN A 137 -0.99 -16.31 1.74
C ASN A 137 0.47 -16.69 1.42
N LEU A 138 1.33 -16.74 2.45
CA LEU A 138 2.76 -17.05 2.29
C LEU A 138 3.07 -18.46 1.75
N ALA A 139 2.06 -19.31 1.54
CA ALA A 139 2.23 -20.61 0.90
C ALA A 139 2.28 -20.52 -0.63
N GLU A 140 1.69 -19.48 -1.21
CA GLU A 140 1.54 -19.30 -2.66
C GLU A 140 2.11 -17.97 -3.15
N GLU A 141 2.26 -17.00 -2.25
CA GLU A 141 2.67 -15.62 -2.55
C GLU A 141 3.93 -15.23 -1.76
N GLU A 142 4.66 -14.26 -2.32
CA GLU A 142 5.77 -13.61 -1.63
C GLU A 142 5.24 -12.70 -0.50
N PRO A 143 6.05 -12.38 0.52
CA PRO A 143 5.65 -11.44 1.55
C PRO A 143 5.22 -10.08 0.99
N TRP A 144 4.16 -9.51 1.56
CA TRP A 144 3.59 -8.24 1.10
C TRP A 144 4.61 -7.10 1.10
N ILE A 145 4.66 -6.41 -0.02
CA ILE A 145 5.34 -5.13 -0.22
C ILE A 145 4.29 -4.20 -0.81
N PHE A 146 4.18 -2.98 -0.28
CA PHE A 146 3.22 -2.02 -0.82
C PHE A 146 3.60 -1.67 -2.26
N SER A 147 2.68 -1.94 -3.20
CA SER A 147 2.91 -1.80 -4.65
C SER A 147 3.33 -0.37 -5.05
N HIS A 148 2.82 0.64 -4.33
CA HIS A 148 3.03 2.05 -4.63
C HIS A 148 4.14 2.73 -3.78
N ASP A 149 4.79 1.99 -2.88
CA ASP A 149 6.02 2.42 -2.20
C ASP A 149 6.75 1.19 -1.65
N SER A 150 7.71 0.67 -2.43
CA SER A 150 8.42 -0.57 -2.10
C SER A 150 9.26 -0.52 -0.82
N LYS A 151 9.43 0.67 -0.22
CA LYS A 151 10.08 0.85 1.07
C LYS A 151 9.17 0.49 2.25
N ILE A 152 7.87 0.34 1.99
CA ILE A 152 6.87 -0.09 2.96
C ILE A 152 6.58 -1.56 2.71
N ASN A 153 6.85 -2.40 3.69
CA ASN A 153 6.60 -3.84 3.58
C ASN A 153 6.13 -4.44 4.91
N TYR A 154 5.90 -5.75 4.89
CA TYR A 154 5.39 -6.49 6.04
C TYR A 154 6.26 -6.39 7.31
N MET A 155 7.58 -6.10 7.19
CA MET A 155 8.44 -5.89 8.35
C MET A 155 8.14 -4.56 9.05
N ASP A 156 7.70 -3.53 8.33
CA ASP A 156 7.24 -2.27 8.92
C ASP A 156 5.97 -2.49 9.75
N VAL A 157 5.04 -3.29 9.23
CA VAL A 157 3.82 -3.69 9.96
C VAL A 157 4.21 -4.46 11.23
N ARG A 158 5.15 -5.41 11.13
CA ARG A 158 5.65 -6.17 12.29
C ARG A 158 6.34 -5.28 13.31
N LEU A 159 7.13 -4.29 12.86
CA LEU A 159 7.82 -3.37 13.75
C LEU A 159 6.82 -2.52 14.53
N VAL A 160 5.80 -2.01 13.86
CA VAL A 160 4.72 -1.23 14.50
C VAL A 160 3.93 -2.08 15.49
N GLN A 161 3.66 -3.35 15.15
CA GLN A 161 3.09 -4.32 16.11
C GLN A 161 3.98 -4.49 17.35
N ALA A 162 5.29 -4.67 17.16
CA ALA A 162 6.25 -4.87 18.25
C ALA A 162 6.35 -3.64 19.17
N LEU A 163 6.29 -2.44 18.59
CA LEU A 163 6.25 -1.17 19.34
C LEU A 163 4.98 -1.07 20.21
N ALA A 164 3.81 -1.39 19.65
CA ALA A 164 2.56 -1.42 20.40
C ALA A 164 2.55 -2.51 21.50
N GLU A 165 3.13 -3.68 21.23
CA GLU A 165 3.31 -4.74 22.24
C GLU A 165 4.20 -4.26 23.39
N PHE A 166 5.28 -3.55 23.08
CA PHE A 166 6.17 -2.98 24.07
C PHE A 166 5.48 -1.91 24.94
N THR A 167 4.75 -0.97 24.33
CA THR A 167 4.06 0.11 25.06
C THR A 167 2.95 -0.44 25.96
N MET A 168 2.27 -1.51 25.54
CA MET A 168 1.26 -2.22 26.33
C MET A 168 1.84 -3.13 27.42
N GLY A 169 3.16 -3.31 27.46
CA GLY A 169 3.84 -4.19 28.43
C GLY A 169 3.84 -5.67 28.08
N TYR A 170 3.47 -6.03 26.85
CA TYR A 170 3.56 -7.39 26.31
C TYR A 170 4.97 -7.69 25.80
N PHE A 171 5.97 -7.53 26.69
CA PHE A 171 7.39 -7.59 26.30
C PHE A 171 7.82 -8.90 25.65
N GLN A 172 7.23 -10.03 26.05
CA GLN A 172 7.54 -11.32 25.44
C GLN A 172 7.06 -11.38 23.98
N LEU A 173 5.87 -10.85 23.68
CA LEU A 173 5.36 -10.77 22.31
C LEU A 173 6.20 -9.80 21.47
N ALA A 174 6.59 -8.66 22.05
CA ALA A 174 7.50 -7.72 21.39
C ALA A 174 8.84 -8.38 21.03
N ILE A 175 9.41 -9.22 21.90
CA ILE A 175 10.61 -10.02 21.58
C ILE A 175 10.34 -10.95 20.39
N GLU A 176 9.24 -11.71 20.41
CA GLU A 176 8.91 -12.64 19.33
C GLU A 176 8.77 -11.93 17.98
N SER A 177 8.13 -10.76 17.97
CA SER A 177 7.99 -9.89 16.81
C SER A 177 9.37 -9.37 16.33
N VAL A 178 10.23 -8.90 17.24
CA VAL A 178 11.59 -8.43 16.91
C VAL A 178 12.47 -9.55 16.34
N GLU A 179 12.44 -10.73 16.96
CA GLU A 179 13.18 -11.88 16.44
C GLU A 179 12.68 -12.34 15.08
N GLN A 180 11.37 -12.19 14.81
CA GLN A 180 10.81 -12.46 13.50
C GLN A 180 11.36 -11.49 12.44
N ILE A 181 11.42 -10.19 12.73
CA ILE A 181 12.06 -9.21 11.83
C ILE A 181 13.52 -9.60 11.55
N TYR A 182 14.28 -10.00 12.57
CA TYR A 182 15.66 -10.46 12.37
C TYR A 182 15.77 -11.71 11.47
N ARG A 183 14.82 -12.65 11.58
CA ARG A 183 14.73 -13.80 10.68
C ARG A 183 14.43 -13.37 9.25
N ASP A 184 13.48 -12.45 9.09
CA ASP A 184 13.03 -11.93 7.79
C ASP A 184 14.13 -11.11 7.09
N MET A 185 15.07 -10.53 7.85
CA MET A 185 16.28 -9.88 7.34
C MET A 185 17.47 -10.83 7.07
N ASP A 186 17.26 -12.15 7.15
CA ASP A 186 18.31 -13.18 7.03
C ASP A 186 19.47 -13.06 8.06
N ILE A 187 19.21 -12.42 9.21
CA ILE A 187 20.18 -12.24 10.31
C ILE A 187 19.56 -12.67 11.66
N PRO A 188 19.17 -13.95 11.80
CA PRO A 188 18.43 -14.43 12.97
C PRO A 188 19.18 -14.13 14.27
N LYS A 189 18.47 -13.52 15.23
CA LYS A 189 18.98 -13.13 16.52
C LYS A 189 18.07 -13.69 17.61
N ASN A 190 18.66 -14.34 18.61
CA ASN A 190 17.94 -14.86 19.77
C ASN A 190 18.14 -13.90 20.95
N LEU A 191 17.06 -13.27 21.39
CA LEU A 191 17.07 -12.26 22.45
C LEU A 191 16.83 -12.91 23.82
N GLN A 192 17.78 -12.71 24.74
CA GLN A 192 17.81 -13.38 26.05
C GLN A 192 17.75 -12.39 27.23
N MET A 193 17.32 -11.15 26.99
CA MET A 193 17.19 -10.11 28.01
C MET A 193 16.14 -10.43 29.08
N ASP A 194 16.39 -10.04 30.33
CA ASP A 194 15.42 -10.22 31.43
C ASP A 194 14.39 -9.09 31.45
N ILE A 195 13.27 -9.33 30.78
CA ILE A 195 12.13 -8.39 30.64
C ILE A 195 11.42 -8.04 31.95
N ASN A 196 11.70 -8.76 33.05
CA ASN A 196 11.18 -8.41 34.38
C ASN A 196 11.95 -7.23 34.99
N THR A 197 13.15 -6.93 34.49
CA THR A 197 13.99 -5.83 34.97
C THR A 197 13.87 -4.59 34.09
N VAL A 198 14.15 -3.41 34.67
CA VAL A 198 14.24 -2.16 33.89
C VAL A 198 15.36 -2.25 32.84
N VAL A 199 16.46 -2.93 33.17
CA VAL A 199 17.62 -3.09 32.28
C VAL A 199 17.22 -3.91 31.04
N GLY A 200 16.63 -5.09 31.21
CA GLY A 200 16.22 -5.91 30.06
C GLY A 200 15.14 -5.26 29.20
N ARG A 201 14.24 -4.45 29.79
CA ARG A 201 13.30 -3.64 29.00
C ARG A 201 13.97 -2.50 28.24
N ALA A 202 15.02 -1.91 28.79
CA ALA A 202 15.82 -0.90 28.09
C ALA A 202 16.62 -1.52 26.93
N GLU A 203 17.13 -2.75 27.10
CA GLU A 203 17.75 -3.53 26.02
C GLU A 203 16.76 -3.81 24.89
N LEU A 204 15.54 -4.27 25.21
CA LEU A 204 14.48 -4.48 24.21
C LEU A 204 14.09 -3.18 23.49
N ALA A 205 14.00 -2.05 24.21
CA ALA A 205 13.73 -0.75 23.60
C ALA A 205 14.84 -0.34 22.61
N ALA A 206 16.11 -0.63 22.94
CA ALA A 206 17.23 -0.36 22.05
C ALA A 206 17.20 -1.22 20.77
N GLU A 207 16.73 -2.48 20.86
CA GLU A 207 16.53 -3.34 19.69
C GLU A 207 15.43 -2.79 18.76
N LEU A 208 14.31 -2.32 19.33
CA LEU A 208 13.22 -1.69 18.57
C LEU A 208 13.68 -0.41 17.87
N GLU A 209 14.44 0.45 18.57
CA GLU A 209 15.04 1.66 17.99
C GLU A 209 16.04 1.33 16.88
N TYR A 210 16.87 0.30 17.07
CA TYR A 210 17.79 -0.17 16.04
C TYR A 210 17.04 -0.61 14.78
N LEU A 211 16.03 -1.47 14.91
CA LEU A 211 15.24 -1.94 13.77
C LEU A 211 14.51 -0.80 13.06
N GLN A 212 13.93 0.15 13.81
CA GLN A 212 13.30 1.34 13.23
C GLN A 212 14.29 2.14 12.37
N ASN A 213 15.54 2.27 12.79
CA ASN A 213 16.56 2.96 12.01
C ASN A 213 17.01 2.17 10.78
N ILE A 214 17.07 0.84 10.86
CA ILE A 214 17.47 0.01 9.73
C ILE A 214 16.37 -0.02 8.66
N LEU A 215 15.13 -0.32 9.04
CA LEU A 215 14.01 -0.44 8.11
C LEU A 215 13.67 0.89 7.42
N LYS A 216 13.81 2.02 8.12
CA LYS A 216 13.64 3.35 7.52
C LYS A 216 14.55 3.64 6.32
N ASN A 217 15.70 2.96 6.23
CA ASN A 217 16.73 3.22 5.23
C ASN A 217 16.76 2.19 4.08
N GLN A 218 15.79 1.26 4.05
CA GLN A 218 15.66 0.27 2.99
C GLN A 218 14.89 0.84 1.78
#